data_AF-A0A2K3L3H0-F1
#
_entry.id   AF-A0A2K3L3H0-F1
#
_cell.length_a   1.000
_cell.length_b   1.000
_cell.length_c   1.000
_cell.angle_alpha   90.00
_cell.angle_beta   90.00
_cell.angle_gamma   90.00
#
_symmetry.space_group_name_H-M   'P 1'
#
loop_
_entity.id
_entity.type
_entity.pdbx_description
1 polymer ?
#
loop_
_entity_poly.entity_id
_entity_poly.type
_entity_poly.pdbx_seq_one_letter_code
_entity_poly.pdbx_strand_id
1 'polypeptide(L)' 'MSIQGQRLYHVLSCATWSEYMVIDANYILKVDPNIDLAHASFISCGFTSGFGAAWKEAKVKKGSSVAVFGLGAVGLGV' A
#
# COMPACT_ATOMS: atom_id res chain seq x y z
N MET A 1 -10.06 -9.12 16.79
CA MET A 1 -9.53 -8.40 17.97
C MET A 1 -10.66 -8.17 18.97
N SER A 2 -10.38 -7.92 20.25
CA SER A 2 -11.42 -7.60 21.25
C SER A 2 -10.88 -6.75 22.39
N ILE A 3 -11.73 -5.92 22.98
CA ILE A 3 -11.45 -5.20 24.24
C ILE A 3 -12.51 -5.63 25.26
N GLN A 4 -12.08 -6.15 26.41
CA GLN A 4 -12.99 -6.58 27.49
C GLN A 4 -14.12 -7.51 27.02
N GLY A 5 -13.81 -8.43 26.10
CA GLY A 5 -14.79 -9.37 25.53
C GLY A 5 -15.67 -8.79 24.41
N GLN A 6 -15.61 -7.49 24.13
CA GLN A 6 -16.30 -6.88 23.00
C GLN A 6 -15.46 -6.98 21.73
N ARG A 7 -16.09 -7.41 20.63
CA ARG A 7 -15.42 -7.62 19.34
C ARG A 7 -15.03 -6.30 18.69
N LEU A 8 -13.78 -6.25 18.22
CA LEU A 8 -13.28 -5.24 17.30
C LEU A 8 -13.11 -5.87 15.90
N TYR A 9 -13.59 -5.16 14.88
CA TYR A 9 -13.55 -5.61 13.51
C TYR A 9 -12.21 -5.29 12.85
N HIS A 10 -11.78 -6.16 11.93
CA HIS A 10 -10.67 -5.86 11.03
C HIS A 10 -11.14 -4.90 9.94
N VAL A 11 -10.26 -3.99 9.56
CA VAL A 11 -10.48 -3.03 8.47
C VAL A 11 -9.55 -3.40 7.32
N LEU A 12 -9.99 -3.21 6.07
CA LEU A 12 -9.16 -3.30 4.84
C LEU A 12 -8.31 -4.58 4.70
N SER A 13 -8.77 -5.71 5.23
CA SER A 13 -8.00 -6.98 5.28
C SER A 13 -6.68 -6.90 6.08
N CYS A 14 -6.29 -5.74 6.60
CA CYS A 14 -5.11 -5.52 7.42
C CYS A 14 -5.41 -4.49 8.53
N ALA A 15 -5.19 -4.86 9.78
CA ALA A 15 -5.47 -4.01 10.95
C ALA A 15 -4.18 -3.41 11.51
N THR A 16 -3.48 -2.61 10.69
CA THR A 16 -2.09 -2.16 10.95
C THR A 16 -1.94 -1.12 12.06
N TRP A 17 -3.04 -0.62 12.63
CA TRP A 17 -3.02 0.31 13.78
C TRP A 17 -3.06 -0.45 15.12
N SER A 18 -2.30 -1.53 15.20
CA SER A 18 -2.10 -2.32 16.40
C SER A 18 -0.67 -2.85 16.39
N GLU A 19 -0.06 -3.00 17.57
CA GLU A 19 1.29 -3.56 17.69
C GLU A 19 1.38 -4.99 17.17
N TYR A 20 0.25 -5.72 17.20
CA TYR A 20 0.14 -7.08 16.68
C TYR A 20 -1.15 -7.23 15.89
N MET A 21 -1.08 -7.96 14.79
CA MET A 21 -2.25 -8.31 13.99
C MET A 21 -2.16 -9.73 13.45
N VAL A 22 -3.33 -10.31 13.20
CA VAL A 22 -3.46 -11.56 12.45
C VAL A 22 -3.91 -11.21 11.05
N ILE A 23 -3.30 -11.81 10.03
CA ILE A 23 -3.61 -11.56 8.63
C ILE A 23 -3.54 -12.87 7.85
N ASP A 24 -4.36 -12.96 6.81
CA ASP A 24 -4.28 -14.07 5.88
C ASP A 24 -2.96 -14.00 5.09
N ALA A 25 -2.31 -15.15 4.93
CA ALA A 25 -0.99 -15.24 4.31
C ALA A 25 -0.96 -14.73 2.86
N ASN A 26 -2.11 -14.71 2.16
CA ASN A 26 -2.22 -14.17 0.80
C ASN A 26 -2.05 -12.64 0.75
N TYR A 27 -2.19 -11.94 1.88
CA TYR A 27 -1.99 -10.49 1.98
C TYR A 27 -0.65 -10.10 2.60
N ILE A 28 0.29 -11.04 2.76
CA ILE A 28 1.65 -10.77 3.25
C ILE A 28 2.65 -10.88 2.11
N LEU A 29 3.52 -9.89 1.99
CA LEU A 29 4.70 -9.94 1.14
C LEU A 29 5.97 -9.90 2.02
N LYS A 30 6.81 -10.95 1.91
CA LYS A 30 8.13 -10.93 2.53
C LYS A 30 9.04 -9.96 1.77
N VAL A 31 9.62 -9.00 2.48
CA VAL A 31 10.56 -8.01 1.94
C VAL A 31 11.99 -8.27 2.42
N ASP A 32 12.96 -7.57 1.83
CA ASP A 32 14.35 -7.59 2.27
C ASP A 32 14.46 -7.10 3.73
N PRO A 33 15.11 -7.84 4.64
CA PRO A 33 15.24 -7.42 6.04
C PRO A 33 16.06 -6.13 6.25
N ASN A 34 16.83 -5.68 5.25
CA ASN A 34 17.63 -4.46 5.33
C ASN A 34 16.83 -3.20 4.95
N ILE A 35 15.58 -3.34 4.48
CA ILE A 35 14.75 -2.18 4.16
C ILE A 35 14.34 -1.46 5.44
N ASP A 36 14.36 -0.13 5.41
CA ASP A 36 13.74 0.64 6.49
C ASP A 36 12.22 0.44 6.45
N LEU A 37 11.67 -0.11 7.54
CA LEU A 37 10.26 -0.45 7.67
C LEU A 37 9.35 0.79 7.54
N ALA A 38 9.83 1.96 7.95
CA ALA A 38 9.07 3.21 7.81
C ALA A 38 8.79 3.50 6.32
N HIS A 39 9.81 3.35 5.47
CA HIS A 39 9.69 3.51 4.02
C HIS A 39 8.95 2.33 3.36
N ALA A 40 9.14 1.10 3.85
CA ALA A 40 8.46 -0.08 3.33
C ALA A 40 6.93 -0.01 3.49
N SER A 41 6.44 0.66 4.53
CA SER A 41 4.99 0.84 4.71
C SER A 41 4.34 1.65 3.57
N PHE A 42 5.08 2.59 2.98
CA PHE A 42 4.58 3.51 1.95
C PHE A 42 4.24 2.80 0.63
N ILE A 43 4.94 1.71 0.31
CA ILE A 43 4.73 0.92 -0.91
C ILE A 43 3.56 -0.08 -0.79
N SER A 44 2.86 -0.14 0.35
CA SER A 44 1.79 -1.13 0.56
C SER A 44 0.45 -0.78 -0.09
N CYS A 45 0.22 0.48 -0.47
CA CYS A 45 -1.08 0.94 -0.95
C CYS A 45 -0.94 2.01 -2.04
N GLY A 46 -1.24 3.28 -1.72
CA GLY A 46 -1.49 4.33 -2.71
C GLY A 46 -0.35 4.55 -3.71
N PHE A 47 0.89 4.63 -3.24
CA PHE A 47 2.04 4.86 -4.11
C PHE A 47 2.19 3.77 -5.18
N THR A 48 2.16 2.50 -4.78
CA THR A 48 2.31 1.36 -5.69
C THR A 48 1.17 1.27 -6.69
N SER A 49 -0.05 1.67 -6.30
CA SER A 49 -1.18 1.78 -7.22
C SER A 49 -0.92 2.84 -8.30
N GLY A 50 -0.40 4.02 -7.94
CA GLY A 50 -0.04 5.07 -8.88
C GLY A 50 1.07 4.63 -9.84
N PHE A 51 2.16 4.09 -9.28
CA PHE A 51 3.29 3.57 -10.04
C PHE A 51 2.87 2.47 -11.01
N GLY A 52 2.04 1.53 -10.54
CA GLY A 52 1.48 0.47 -11.36
C GLY A 52 0.58 0.99 -12.47
N ALA A 53 -0.24 2.02 -12.19
CA ALA A 53 -1.09 2.65 -13.20
C ALA A 53 -0.27 3.27 -14.33
N ALA A 54 0.84 3.97 -14.00
CA ALA A 54 1.72 4.56 -15.01
C ALA A 54 2.49 3.50 -15.81
N TRP A 55 3.13 2.57 -15.10
CA TRP A 55 4.08 1.63 -15.69
C TRP A 55 3.41 0.42 -16.35
N LYS A 56 2.46 -0.23 -15.65
CA LYS A 56 1.85 -1.48 -16.12
C LYS A 56 0.60 -1.25 -16.95
N GLU A 57 -0.28 -0.35 -16.50
CA GLU A 57 -1.58 -0.15 -17.14
C GLU A 57 -1.48 0.81 -18.33
N ALA A 58 -1.09 2.06 -18.08
CA ALA A 58 -0.93 3.09 -19.12
C ALA A 58 0.31 2.90 -19.98
N LYS A 59 1.29 2.10 -19.51
CA LYS A 59 2.54 1.76 -20.21
C LYS A 59 3.25 3.00 -20.75
N VAL A 60 3.35 4.02 -19.90
CA VAL A 60 4.01 5.30 -20.22
C VAL A 60 5.42 5.02 -20.73
N LYS A 61 5.80 5.67 -21.84
CA LYS A 61 7.12 5.52 -22.46
C LYS A 61 7.93 6.79 -22.25
N LYS A 62 9.25 6.65 -22.37
CA LYS A 62 10.15 7.80 -22.39
C LYS A 62 9.72 8.79 -23.48
N GLY A 63 9.57 10.06 -23.10
CA GLY A 63 9.14 11.13 -23.99
C GLY A 63 7.63 11.34 -24.08
N SER A 64 6.80 10.53 -23.40
CA SER A 64 5.36 10.78 -23.28
C SER A 64 5.06 12.03 -22.44
N SER A 65 4.03 12.78 -22.83
CA SER A 65 3.38 13.77 -21.98
C SER A 65 2.26 13.10 -21.18
N VAL A 66 2.23 13.31 -19.87
CA VAL A 66 1.26 12.70 -18.95
C VAL A 66 0.50 13.79 -18.21
N ALA A 67 -0.81 13.62 -18.07
CA ALA A 67 -1.64 14.45 -17.21
C ALA A 67 -2.11 13.61 -16.01
N VAL A 68 -1.88 14.11 -14.80
CA VAL A 68 -2.30 13.47 -13.55
C VAL A 68 -3.38 14.33 -12.90
N PHE A 69 -4.55 13.75 -12.69
CA PHE A 69 -5.66 14.43 -12.04
C PHE A 69 -5.73 14.01 -10.57
N GLY A 70 -5.33 14.92 -9.68
CA GLY A 70 -5.24 14.70 -8.23
C GLY A 70 -3.81 14.42 -7.76
N LEU A 71 -3.36 15.16 -6.75
CA LEU A 71 -1.97 15.15 -6.26
C LEU A 71 -1.85 14.51 -4.87
N GLY A 72 -2.66 13.48 -4.60
CA GLY A 72 -2.55 12.65 -3.39
C GLY A 72 -1.50 11.53 -3.53
N ALA A 73 -1.45 10.60 -2.57
CA ALA A 73 -0.45 9.53 -2.54
C ALA A 73 -0.42 8.66 -3.83
N VAL A 74 -1.57 8.44 -4.47
CA VAL A 74 -1.65 7.72 -5.75
C VAL A 74 -1.11 8.58 -6.89
N GLY A 75 -1.55 9.84 -6.99
CA GLY A 75 -1.15 10.74 -8.07
C GLY A 75 0.34 11.07 -8.07
N LEU A 76 0.94 11.22 -6.88
CA LEU A 76 2.39 11.41 -6.73
C LEU A 76 3.22 10.16 -7.04
N GLY A 77 2.57 8.99 -7.17
CA GLY A 77 3.23 7.74 -7.58
C GLY A 77 3.28 7.53 -9.10
N VAL A 78 2.57 8.34 -9.89
CA VAL A 78 2.53 8.30 -11.36
C VAL A 78 3.75 8.98 -11.95
#